data_AF-A0A642C6P9-F1
#
_entry.id   AF-A0A642C6P9-F1
#
_cell.length_a   1.000
_cell.length_b   1.000
_cell.length_c   1.000
_cell.angle_alpha   90.00
_cell.angle_beta   90.00
_cell.angle_gamma   90.00
#
_symmetry.space_group_name_H-M   'P 1'
#
loop_
_entity.id
_entity.type
_entity.pdbx_description
1 polymer ?
#
loop_
_entity_poly.entity_id
_entity_poly.type
_entity_poly.pdbx_seq_one_letter_code
_entity_poly.pdbx_strand_id
1 'polypeptide(L)'
;MKKYLFIGLMAVLATSCEKDPDLSRLDNNFTVYTNYDSKTNFNDFKTYCLPDSILLIGQGMKAEYWKDENAQEIIKQVADEMDTRGYTRVKVIKNANIGLQLSFTRQTTPIIGTGGWYGG
;
A
#
# COMPACT_ATOMS: atom_id res chain seq x y z
N MET A 1 7.82 27.91 -42.52
CA MET A 1 8.16 26.71 -41.70
C MET A 1 7.71 26.80 -40.23
N LYS A 2 6.86 27.76 -39.84
CA LYS A 2 6.43 27.95 -38.44
C LYS A 2 5.06 27.33 -38.11
N LYS A 3 4.26 27.00 -39.12
CA LYS A 3 2.92 26.38 -38.99
C LYS A 3 2.96 24.88 -38.63
N TYR A 4 4.01 24.17 -39.01
CA TYR A 4 4.17 22.74 -38.70
C TYR A 4 4.68 22.47 -37.27
N LEU A 5 5.31 23.46 -36.63
CA LEU A 5 5.78 23.36 -35.25
C LEU A 5 4.62 23.28 -34.25
N PHE A 6 3.53 24.02 -34.51
CA PHE A 6 2.34 24.00 -33.65
C PHE A 6 1.54 22.70 -33.77
N ILE A 7 1.55 22.05 -34.94
CA ILE A 7 0.87 20.77 -35.15
C ILE A 7 1.61 19.63 -34.44
N GLY A 8 2.94 19.66 -34.43
CA GLY A 8 3.75 18.68 -33.70
C GLY A 8 3.58 18.76 -32.18
N LEU A 9 3.42 19.96 -31.61
CA LEU A 9 3.22 20.14 -30.17
C LEU A 9 1.87 19.62 -29.67
N MET A 10 0.84 19.65 -30.52
CA MET A 10 -0.51 19.17 -30.20
C MET A 10 -0.59 17.63 -30.16
N ALA A 11 0.26 16.93 -30.92
CA ALA A 11 0.32 15.46 -30.94
C ALA A 11 0.96 14.86 -29.67
N VAL A 12 1.84 15.61 -28.97
CA VAL A 12 2.52 15.16 -27.74
C VAL A 12 1.58 15.20 -26.52
N LEU A 13 0.53 16.03 -26.56
CA LEU A 13 -0.46 16.11 -25.47
C LEU A 13 -1.46 14.96 -25.49
N ALA A 14 -1.61 14.26 -26.62
CA ALA A 14 -2.56 13.15 -26.77
C ALA A 14 -2.02 11.80 -26.26
N THR A 15 -0.74 11.71 -25.88
CA THR A 15 -0.14 10.46 -25.34
C THR A 15 -0.10 10.42 -23.81
N SER A 16 -0.69 11.41 -23.12
CA SER A 16 -0.88 11.43 -21.66
C SER A 16 -1.96 10.45 -21.18
N CYS A 17 -2.27 9.39 -21.94
CA CYS A 17 -3.01 8.27 -21.40
C CYS A 17 -2.13 7.56 -20.37
N GLU A 18 -2.13 8.10 -19.15
CA GLU A 18 -1.85 7.30 -17.98
C GLU A 18 -2.81 6.11 -18.06
N LYS A 19 -2.25 4.90 -18.03
CA LYS A 19 -3.05 3.68 -18.16
C LYS A 19 -4.02 3.69 -16.99
N ASP A 20 -5.31 3.84 -17.29
CA ASP A 20 -6.35 3.75 -16.26
C ASP A 20 -6.13 2.43 -15.51
N PRO A 21 -5.96 2.48 -14.17
CA PRO A 21 -5.73 1.28 -13.40
C PRO A 21 -6.92 0.35 -13.62
N ASP A 22 -6.65 -0.93 -13.85
CA ASP A 22 -7.70 -1.93 -14.01
C ASP A 22 -8.40 -2.14 -12.67
N LEU A 23 -9.48 -1.40 -12.45
CA LEU A 23 -10.30 -1.43 -11.24
C LEU A 23 -11.34 -2.58 -11.27
N SER A 24 -11.38 -3.39 -12.33
CA SER A 24 -12.42 -4.43 -12.51
C SER A 24 -12.41 -5.53 -11.44
N ARG A 25 -11.32 -5.60 -10.66
CA ARG A 25 -11.12 -6.60 -9.60
C ARG A 25 -11.14 -6.01 -8.18
N LEU A 26 -11.31 -4.70 -8.01
CA LEU A 26 -11.53 -4.14 -6.69
C LEU A 26 -13.01 -4.37 -6.32
N ASP A 27 -13.24 -5.16 -5.27
CA ASP A 27 -14.51 -5.13 -4.57
C ASP A 27 -14.81 -3.68 -4.15
N ASN A 28 -16.03 -3.19 -4.38
CA ASN A 28 -16.44 -1.79 -4.19
C ASN A 28 -16.30 -1.27 -2.74
N ASN A 29 -15.86 -2.13 -1.81
CA ASN A 29 -15.74 -1.84 -0.40
C ASN A 29 -14.37 -1.24 -0.02
N PHE A 30 -13.35 -1.34 -0.88
CA PHE A 30 -11.99 -0.87 -0.56
C PHE A 30 -11.31 -0.21 -1.74
N THR A 31 -10.44 0.77 -1.46
CA THR A 31 -9.56 1.37 -2.45
C THR A 31 -8.11 0.98 -2.16
N VAL A 32 -7.41 0.51 -3.19
CA VAL A 32 -5.99 0.12 -3.09
C VAL A 32 -5.15 1.12 -3.86
N TYR A 33 -4.17 1.71 -3.19
CA TYR A 33 -3.19 2.61 -3.80
C TYR A 33 -1.80 1.98 -3.70
N THR A 34 -1.08 1.95 -4.81
CA THR A 34 0.29 1.42 -4.89
C THR A 34 1.20 2.42 -5.58
N ASN A 35 2.44 2.52 -5.10
CA ASN A 35 3.49 3.27 -5.75
C ASN A 35 4.78 2.45 -5.72
N TYR A 36 5.66 2.64 -6.70
CA TYR A 36 6.94 1.93 -6.80
C TYR A 36 7.99 2.78 -7.52
N ASP A 37 9.27 2.45 -7.31
CA ASP A 37 10.38 3.07 -8.05
C ASP A 37 10.57 2.39 -9.40
N SER A 38 10.33 3.12 -10.50
CA SER A 38 10.45 2.63 -11.87
C SER A 38 11.89 2.41 -12.34
N LYS A 39 12.89 2.90 -11.59
CA LYS A 39 14.31 2.71 -11.91
C LYS A 39 14.89 1.45 -11.28
N THR A 40 14.20 0.85 -10.32
CA THR A 40 14.66 -0.34 -9.60
C THR A 40 14.31 -1.60 -10.38
N ASN A 41 15.30 -2.44 -10.66
CA ASN A 41 15.05 -3.78 -11.19
C ASN A 41 14.80 -4.77 -10.05
N PHE A 42 13.53 -5.00 -9.73
CA PHE A 42 13.15 -5.87 -8.61
C PHE A 42 13.60 -7.32 -8.77
N ASN A 43 13.95 -7.77 -9.98
CA ASN A 43 14.48 -9.11 -10.21
C ASN A 43 15.87 -9.32 -9.59
N ASP A 44 16.60 -8.25 -9.26
CA ASP A 44 17.93 -8.33 -8.65
C ASP A 44 17.87 -8.77 -7.18
N PHE A 45 16.69 -8.69 -6.56
CA PHE A 45 16.46 -9.11 -5.19
C PHE A 45 15.90 -10.53 -5.13
N LYS A 46 16.29 -11.29 -4.11
CA LYS A 46 15.87 -12.69 -3.93
C LYS A 46 15.30 -12.98 -2.56
N THR A 47 15.72 -12.26 -1.52
CA THR A 47 15.27 -12.53 -0.15
C THR A 47 14.50 -11.37 0.43
N TYR A 48 13.49 -11.68 1.24
CA TYR A 48 12.71 -10.67 1.96
C TYR A 48 12.54 -11.03 3.44
N CYS A 49 12.39 -10.02 4.28
CA CYS A 49 12.02 -10.17 5.68
C CYS A 49 10.67 -9.50 5.92
N LEU A 50 9.73 -10.24 6.48
CA LEU A 50 8.40 -9.78 6.88
C LEU A 50 8.21 -10.15 8.36
N PRO A 51 7.95 -9.20 9.27
CA PRO A 51 7.65 -9.48 10.67
C PRO A 51 6.33 -10.25 10.85
N ASP A 52 6.25 -11.08 11.91
CA ASP A 52 5.02 -11.82 12.28
C ASP A 52 4.04 -10.96 13.10
N SER A 53 4.02 -9.64 12.86
CA SER A 53 3.15 -8.69 13.53
C SER A 53 2.91 -7.43 12.71
N ILE A 54 1.72 -6.85 12.84
CA ILE A 54 1.33 -5.60 12.16
C ILE A 54 1.42 -4.44 13.15
N LEU A 55 2.08 -3.35 12.77
CA LEU A 55 2.20 -2.16 13.61
C LEU A 55 0.85 -1.43 13.71
N LEU A 56 0.36 -1.16 14.91
CA LEU A 56 -0.84 -0.35 15.15
C LEU A 56 -0.47 1.13 15.27
N ILE A 57 -1.03 1.96 14.38
CA ILE A 57 -0.82 3.41 14.37
C ILE A 57 -1.99 4.11 15.07
N GLY A 58 -1.66 5.01 16.01
CA GLY A 58 -2.63 5.94 16.60
C GLY A 58 -3.15 5.59 18.00
N GLN A 59 -2.62 4.55 18.66
CA GLN A 59 -3.08 4.13 20.00
C GLN A 59 -2.29 4.75 21.18
N GLY A 60 -1.24 5.54 20.91
CA GLY A 60 -0.48 6.25 21.95
C GLY A 60 0.95 6.57 21.53
N MET A 61 1.80 6.92 22.50
CA MET A 61 3.24 7.16 22.26
C MET A 61 4.09 5.89 22.21
N LYS A 62 3.49 4.72 22.51
CA LYS A 62 4.19 3.43 22.49
C LYS A 62 3.79 2.67 21.23
N ALA A 63 4.74 1.93 20.66
CA ALA A 63 4.46 1.03 19.55
C ALA A 63 3.62 -0.15 20.02
N GLU A 64 2.47 -0.34 19.39
CA GLU A 64 1.57 -1.47 19.63
C GLU A 64 1.54 -2.36 18.40
N TYR A 65 1.34 -3.66 18.60
CA TYR A 65 1.46 -4.66 17.53
C TYR A 65 0.29 -5.62 17.56
N TRP A 66 -0.38 -5.75 16.42
CA TRP A 66 -1.45 -6.70 16.19
C TRP A 66 -0.87 -8.05 15.75
N LYS A 67 -1.29 -9.14 16.43
CA LYS A 67 -0.64 -10.46 16.36
C LYS A 67 -1.61 -11.65 16.38
N ASP A 68 -2.91 -11.40 16.45
CA ASP A 68 -3.91 -12.48 16.52
C ASP A 68 -4.04 -13.25 15.19
N GLU A 69 -4.95 -14.21 15.14
CA GLU A 69 -5.19 -15.06 13.96
C GLU A 69 -5.52 -14.25 12.70
N ASN A 70 -6.29 -13.16 12.82
CA ASN A 70 -6.62 -12.28 11.70
C ASN A 70 -5.38 -11.55 11.18
N ALA A 71 -4.52 -11.07 12.09
CA ALA A 71 -3.24 -10.48 11.71
C ALA A 71 -2.35 -11.49 10.98
N GLN A 72 -2.31 -12.74 11.46
CA GLN A 72 -1.54 -13.80 10.82
C GLN A 72 -2.07 -14.15 9.43
N GLU A 73 -3.38 -14.11 9.21
CA GLU A 73 -3.96 -14.33 7.88
C GLU A 73 -3.48 -13.27 6.89
N ILE A 74 -3.50 -11.98 7.26
CA ILE A 74 -2.99 -10.90 6.40
C ILE A 74 -1.48 -11.08 6.13
N ILE A 75 -0.69 -11.36 7.17
CA ILE A 75 0.76 -11.59 7.04
C ILE A 75 1.04 -12.77 6.10
N LYS A 76 0.25 -13.85 6.23
CA LYS A 76 0.36 -15.04 5.38
C LYS A 76 0.06 -14.70 3.93
N GLN A 77 -1.01 -13.95 3.64
CA GLN A 77 -1.32 -13.55 2.27
C GLN A 77 -0.18 -12.76 1.62
N VAL A 78 0.43 -11.81 2.35
CA VAL A 78 1.59 -11.07 1.85
C VAL A 78 2.79 -12.00 1.61
N ALA A 79 3.01 -12.98 2.50
CA ALA A 79 4.08 -13.95 2.32
C ALA A 79 3.85 -14.85 1.10
N ASP A 80 2.64 -15.39 0.92
CA ASP A 80 2.28 -16.26 -0.21
C ASP A 80 2.45 -15.52 -1.55
N GLU A 81 2.10 -14.22 -1.60
CA GLU A 81 2.29 -13.37 -2.79
C GLU A 81 3.77 -13.12 -3.09
N MET A 82 4.61 -12.94 -2.07
CA MET A 82 6.07 -12.82 -2.24
C MET A 82 6.69 -14.14 -2.75
N ASP A 83 6.28 -15.27 -2.18
CA ASP A 83 6.72 -16.60 -2.59
C ASP A 83 6.32 -16.89 -4.05
N THR A 84 5.08 -16.55 -4.43
CA THR A 84 4.58 -16.68 -5.81
C THR A 84 5.39 -15.84 -6.81
N ARG A 85 5.95 -14.71 -6.37
CA ARG A 85 6.84 -13.86 -7.19
C ARG A 85 8.30 -14.30 -7.18
N GLY A 86 8.63 -15.40 -6.50
CA GLY A 86 9.97 -16.00 -6.49
C GLY A 86 10.93 -15.42 -5.46
N TYR A 87 10.43 -14.67 -4.46
CA TYR A 87 11.24 -14.23 -3.33
C TYR A 87 11.23 -15.29 -2.22
N THR A 88 12.32 -15.37 -1.44
CA THR A 88 12.45 -16.30 -0.32
C THR A 88 12.43 -15.56 1.01
N ARG A 89 11.55 -15.97 1.93
CA ARG A 89 11.47 -15.37 3.26
C ARG A 89 12.68 -15.74 4.12
N VAL A 90 13.28 -14.74 4.77
CA VAL A 90 14.33 -14.91 5.78
C VAL A 90 13.91 -14.25 7.10
N LYS A 91 14.28 -14.86 8.23
CA LYS A 91 13.91 -14.36 9.57
C LYS A 91 14.76 -13.18 10.05
N VAL A 92 15.99 -13.08 9.54
CA VAL A 92 16.96 -12.05 9.96
C VAL A 92 17.01 -10.99 8.87
N ILE A 93 16.61 -9.76 9.21
CA ILE A 93 16.56 -8.63 8.25
C ILE A 93 17.92 -8.36 7.58
N LYS A 94 19.03 -8.62 8.27
CA LYS A 94 20.39 -8.48 7.72
C LYS A 94 20.68 -9.42 6.55
N ASN A 95 19.91 -10.50 6.41
CA ASN A 95 20.02 -11.48 5.34
C ASN A 95 18.99 -11.24 4.22
N ALA A 96 18.14 -10.22 4.37
CA ALA A 96 17.11 -9.87 3.39
C ALA A 96 17.62 -8.79 2.44
N ASN A 97 17.22 -8.87 1.18
CA ASN A 97 17.35 -7.76 0.25
C ASN A 97 16.21 -6.75 0.42
N ILE A 98 15.01 -7.26 0.73
CA ILE A 98 13.79 -6.45 0.87
C ILE A 98 13.28 -6.54 2.32
N GLY A 99 13.05 -5.40 2.96
CA GLY A 99 12.33 -5.32 4.23
C GLY A 99 10.86 -4.93 3.98
N LEU A 100 9.92 -5.74 4.48
CA LEU A 100 8.49 -5.44 4.45
C LEU A 100 8.00 -5.04 5.84
N GLN A 101 7.17 -4.00 5.91
CA GLN A 101 6.49 -3.57 7.13
C GLN A 101 5.00 -3.43 6.84
N LEU A 102 4.17 -4.05 7.68
CA LEU A 102 2.73 -3.88 7.66
C LEU A 102 2.31 -2.99 8.83
N SER A 103 1.44 -2.03 8.52
CA SER A 103 0.88 -1.10 9.50
C SER A 103 -0.62 -1.01 9.32
N PHE A 104 -1.35 -0.94 10.43
CA PHE A 104 -2.80 -0.76 10.47
C PHE A 104 -3.12 0.53 11.22
N THR A 105 -3.85 1.42 10.57
CA THR A 105 -4.32 2.67 11.16
C THR A 105 -5.83 2.60 11.37
N ARG A 106 -6.29 3.02 12.54
CA ARG A 106 -7.72 3.14 12.85
C ARG A 106 -8.03 4.61 13.12
N GLN A 107 -8.76 5.25 12.21
CA GLN A 107 -9.33 6.56 12.49
C GLN A 107 -10.64 6.38 13.24
N THR A 108 -10.66 6.72 14.53
CA THR A 108 -11.91 6.92 15.27
C THR A 108 -12.20 8.41 15.28
N THR A 109 -13.18 8.85 14.50
CA THR A 109 -13.73 10.21 14.64
C THR A 109 -14.87 10.12 15.66
N PRO A 110 -14.70 10.57 16.92
CA PRO A 110 -15.82 10.67 17.84
C PRO A 110 -16.76 11.76 17.30
N ILE A 111 -17.93 11.37 16.79
CA ILE A 111 -19.00 12.32 16.52
C ILE A 111 -19.63 12.64 17.87
N ILE A 112 -19.18 13.72 18.50
CA ILE A 112 -19.86 14.27 19.67
C ILE A 112 -21.07 15.03 19.13
N GLY A 113 -22.21 14.35 19.03
CA GLY A 113 -23.48 15.03 18.83
C GLY A 113 -23.77 15.86 20.08
N THR A 114 -23.70 17.18 19.98
CA THR A 114 -24.26 18.06 21.00
C THR A 114 -25.77 17.88 20.98
N GLY A 115 -26.27 16.88 21.70
CA GLY A 115 -27.69 16.79 22.03
C GLY A 115 -28.04 18.07 22.78
N GLY A 116 -28.92 18.88 22.18
CA GLY A 116 -29.36 20.13 22.77
C GLY A 116 -29.91 19.85 24.17
N TRP A 117 -29.27 20.45 25.17
CA TRP A 117 -29.78 20.49 26.54
C TRP A 117 -30.95 21.46 26.62
N TYR A 118 -32.13 21.02 26.18
CA TYR A 118 -33.40 21.61 26.58
C TYR A 118 -34.49 20.53 26.60
N GLY A 119 -34.89 20.11 27.81
CA GLY A 119 -36.17 19.44 28.04
C GLY A 119 -36.09 18.17 28.90
N GLY A 120 -36.10 18.33 30.22
CA GLY A 120 -36.32 17.26 31.20
C GLY A 120 -35.67 17.53 32.54
#